data_AF-A0A7L4IBF5-F1
#
_entry.id   AF-A0A7L4IBF5-F1
#
_cell.length_a   1.000
_cell.length_b   1.000
_cell.length_c   1.000
_cell.angle_alpha   90.00
_cell.angle_beta   90.00
_cell.angle_gamma   90.00
#
_symmetry.space_group_name_H-M   'P 1'
#
loop_
_entity.id
_entity.type
_entity.pdbx_description
1 polymer ?
#
loop_
_entity_poly.entity_id
_entity_poly.type
_entity_poly.pdbx_seq_one_letter_code
_entity_poly.pdbx_strand_id
1 'polypeptide(L)'
;ALPSAKMGCFTFIKVMMVLFNLAIFLGGGTLLGVGIWVTVDGQSFLDIFGTLSSSVLQVVNVSYFLIVIGSILLVIGFLGCYGAQKESKCLLMMFFSVVLIIFIAEIAAAVVALVYTGLAETLLTAAVTPLLKEKYGADESLTQIWNVTMREVHCCGLNNYTDFTGSPWYNKEKTYPEPCCKDQQPCNDTLAAESDVPGCFYQILEEIKTNAGVVGGVAAGIAALEIASMAVSMYLYCKLDEK
;
A
#
# COMPACT_ATOMS: atom_id res chain seq x y z
N ALA A 1 40.56 -25.13 8.50
CA ALA A 1 39.36 -25.98 8.70
C ALA A 1 38.40 -25.26 9.63
N LEU A 2 37.24 -24.81 9.13
CA LEU A 2 36.21 -24.21 9.99
C LEU A 2 35.46 -25.35 10.74
N PRO A 3 35.23 -25.25 12.06
CA PRO A 3 34.56 -26.31 12.83
C PRO A 3 33.15 -26.61 12.30
N SER A 4 32.76 -27.89 12.25
CA SER A 4 31.51 -28.38 11.64
C SER A 4 30.22 -27.65 12.09
N ALA A 5 30.19 -27.13 13.33
CA ALA A 5 29.05 -26.33 13.82
C ALA A 5 28.88 -24.99 13.07
N LYS A 6 29.99 -24.35 12.63
CA LYS A 6 29.95 -23.09 11.87
C LYS A 6 29.43 -23.29 10.44
N MET A 7 29.70 -24.45 9.82
CA MET A 7 29.14 -24.79 8.50
C MET A 7 27.64 -25.10 8.56
N GLY A 8 27.16 -25.72 9.64
CA GLY A 8 25.73 -25.98 9.86
C GLY A 8 24.90 -24.70 10.01
N CYS A 9 25.37 -23.75 10.84
CA CYS A 9 24.69 -22.47 11.06
C CYS A 9 24.60 -21.61 9.78
N PHE A 10 25.70 -21.50 9.02
CA PHE A 10 25.70 -20.78 7.74
C PHE A 10 24.69 -21.38 6.74
N THR A 11 24.67 -22.72 6.63
CA THR A 11 23.75 -23.43 5.75
C THR A 11 22.30 -23.23 6.19
N PHE A 12 22.02 -23.30 7.49
CA PHE A 12 20.68 -23.08 8.04
C PHE A 12 20.17 -21.66 7.73
N ILE A 13 20.97 -20.63 8.03
CA ILE A 13 20.61 -19.23 7.77
C ILE A 13 20.36 -19.00 6.28
N LYS A 14 21.23 -19.54 5.41
CA LYS A 14 21.08 -19.46 3.95
C LYS A 14 19.76 -20.09 3.50
N VAL A 15 19.44 -21.30 3.97
CA VAL A 15 18.19 -21.99 3.62
C VAL A 15 16.97 -21.22 4.11
N MET A 16 16.98 -20.70 5.34
CA MET A 16 15.89 -19.88 5.87
C MET A 16 15.68 -18.61 5.05
N MET A 17 16.76 -17.91 4.68
CA MET A 17 16.67 -16.73 3.82
C MET A 17 16.06 -17.06 2.45
N VAL A 18 16.48 -18.16 1.83
CA VAL A 18 15.93 -18.61 0.54
C VAL A 18 14.45 -18.94 0.67
N LEU A 19 14.05 -19.68 1.70
CA LEU A 19 12.64 -20.07 1.90
C LEU A 19 11.74 -18.85 2.12
N PHE A 20 12.16 -17.91 2.98
CA PHE A 20 11.39 -16.71 3.26
C PHE A 20 11.26 -15.81 2.02
N ASN A 21 12.36 -15.55 1.31
CA ASN A 21 12.33 -14.77 0.07
C ASN A 21 11.56 -15.49 -1.05
N LEU A 22 11.52 -16.82 -1.04
CA LEU A 22 10.76 -17.59 -2.02
C LEU A 22 9.25 -17.43 -1.76
N ALA A 23 8.85 -17.44 -0.49
CA ALA A 23 7.47 -17.13 -0.12
C ALA A 23 7.09 -15.70 -0.54
N ILE A 24 7.98 -14.72 -0.34
CA ILE A 24 7.77 -13.35 -0.82
C ILE A 24 7.67 -13.30 -2.34
N PHE A 25 8.55 -14.00 -3.06
CA PHE A 25 8.56 -14.05 -4.53
C PHE A 25 7.26 -14.64 -5.07
N LEU A 26 6.82 -15.78 -4.52
CA LEU A 26 5.58 -16.44 -4.90
C LEU A 26 4.37 -15.57 -4.54
N GLY A 27 4.35 -14.99 -3.34
CA GLY A 27 3.33 -14.04 -2.90
C GLY A 27 3.24 -12.83 -3.83
N GLY A 28 4.36 -12.18 -4.14
CA GLY A 28 4.45 -11.08 -5.09
C GLY A 28 3.95 -11.47 -6.48
N GLY A 29 4.31 -12.65 -6.97
CA GLY A 29 3.82 -13.20 -8.23
C GLY A 29 2.31 -13.44 -8.24
N THR A 30 1.74 -13.94 -7.14
CA THR A 30 0.29 -14.10 -7.01
C THR A 30 -0.43 -12.75 -6.96
N LEU A 31 0.07 -11.77 -6.21
CA LEU A 31 -0.51 -10.43 -6.15
C LEU A 31 -0.45 -9.73 -7.50
N LEU A 32 0.69 -9.84 -8.20
CA LEU A 32 0.86 -9.30 -9.55
C LEU A 32 -0.08 -9.98 -10.54
N GLY A 33 -0.17 -11.32 -10.51
CA GLY A 33 -1.04 -12.09 -11.39
C GLY A 33 -2.52 -11.77 -11.17
N VAL A 34 -2.97 -11.71 -9.91
CA VAL A 34 -4.34 -11.29 -9.55
C VAL A 34 -4.57 -9.85 -9.98
N GLY A 35 -3.63 -8.95 -9.71
CA GLY A 35 -3.73 -7.56 -10.14
C GLY A 35 -3.92 -7.44 -11.65
N ILE A 36 -3.09 -8.11 -12.45
CA ILE A 36 -3.21 -8.11 -13.91
C ILE A 36 -4.54 -8.71 -14.36
N TRP A 37 -4.93 -9.87 -13.81
CA TRP A 37 -6.21 -10.51 -14.13
C TRP A 37 -7.35 -9.53 -13.92
N VAL A 38 -7.49 -8.97 -12.73
CA VAL A 38 -8.59 -8.07 -12.42
C VAL A 38 -8.55 -6.83 -13.33
N THR A 39 -7.37 -6.27 -13.64
CA THR A 39 -7.29 -5.12 -14.57
C THR A 39 -7.73 -5.44 -16.00
N VAL A 40 -7.47 -6.66 -16.49
CA VAL A 40 -7.76 -7.04 -17.88
C VAL A 40 -9.16 -7.61 -18.04
N ASP A 41 -9.62 -8.40 -17.06
CA ASP A 41 -10.88 -9.12 -17.07
C ASP A 41 -11.50 -9.22 -15.68
N GLY A 42 -11.86 -8.06 -15.12
CA GLY A 42 -12.51 -7.95 -13.82
C GLY A 42 -13.89 -8.62 -13.75
N GLN A 43 -14.60 -8.75 -14.88
CA GLN A 43 -15.91 -9.41 -14.95
C GLN A 43 -15.79 -10.91 -14.67
N SER A 44 -14.86 -11.61 -15.34
CA SER A 44 -14.64 -13.04 -15.04
C SER A 44 -14.15 -13.27 -13.61
N PHE A 45 -13.37 -12.34 -13.04
CA PHE A 45 -12.96 -12.43 -11.63
C PHE A 45 -14.18 -12.34 -10.70
N LEU A 46 -15.10 -11.41 -10.98
CA LEU A 46 -16.37 -11.30 -10.26
C LEU A 46 -17.31 -12.48 -10.49
N ASP A 47 -17.37 -13.08 -11.67
CA ASP A 47 -18.25 -14.24 -11.88
C ASP A 47 -17.81 -15.44 -11.04
N ILE A 48 -16.51 -15.54 -10.74
CA ILE A 48 -15.92 -16.62 -9.93
C ILE A 48 -15.99 -16.30 -8.43
N PHE A 49 -15.74 -15.04 -8.03
CA PHE A 49 -15.58 -14.62 -6.63
C PHE A 49 -16.66 -13.63 -6.14
N GLY A 50 -17.67 -13.34 -6.96
CA GLY A 50 -18.64 -12.25 -6.80
C GLY A 50 -19.60 -12.39 -5.63
N THR A 51 -19.69 -13.56 -5.01
CA THR A 51 -20.39 -13.73 -3.72
C THR A 51 -19.72 -12.97 -2.57
N LEU A 52 -18.50 -12.46 -2.75
CA LEU A 52 -17.75 -11.68 -1.76
C LEU A 52 -17.60 -10.18 -2.09
N SER A 53 -18.08 -9.70 -3.23
CA SER A 53 -17.77 -8.33 -3.70
C SER A 53 -18.98 -7.58 -4.27
N SER A 54 -19.29 -6.44 -3.66
CA SER A 54 -20.24 -5.46 -4.18
C SER A 54 -19.53 -4.54 -5.17
N SER A 55 -19.67 -4.82 -6.47
CA SER A 55 -19.23 -4.00 -7.64
C SER A 55 -17.91 -4.42 -8.31
N VAL A 56 -17.97 -4.76 -9.60
CA VAL A 56 -16.82 -5.17 -10.45
C VAL A 56 -15.74 -4.10 -10.48
N LEU A 57 -16.17 -2.85 -10.62
CA LEU A 57 -15.26 -1.72 -10.81
C LEU A 57 -14.46 -1.39 -9.53
N GLN A 58 -15.01 -1.69 -8.35
CA GLN A 58 -14.33 -1.54 -7.06
C GLN A 58 -13.11 -2.47 -6.96
N VAL A 59 -13.16 -3.65 -7.59
CA VAL A 59 -12.07 -4.64 -7.56
C VAL A 59 -10.95 -4.27 -8.55
N VAL A 60 -11.31 -3.80 -9.76
CA VAL A 60 -10.38 -3.37 -10.85
C VAL A 60 -9.43 -2.25 -10.44
N ASN A 61 -9.80 -1.49 -9.42
CA ASN A 61 -9.02 -0.35 -8.97
C ASN A 61 -8.00 -0.66 -7.89
N VAL A 62 -8.36 -1.54 -6.95
CA VAL A 62 -7.40 -2.11 -5.99
C VAL A 62 -6.31 -2.87 -6.74
N SER A 63 -6.60 -3.43 -7.92
CA SER A 63 -5.60 -4.16 -8.69
C SER A 63 -4.40 -3.35 -9.15
N TYR A 64 -4.50 -2.04 -9.37
CA TYR A 64 -3.30 -1.25 -9.68
C TYR A 64 -2.31 -1.21 -8.51
N PHE A 65 -2.82 -1.10 -7.27
CA PHE A 65 -1.98 -1.23 -6.08
C PHE A 65 -1.40 -2.65 -5.94
N LEU A 66 -2.19 -3.69 -6.23
CA LEU A 66 -1.71 -5.08 -6.23
C LEU A 66 -0.60 -5.30 -7.27
N ILE A 67 -0.70 -4.70 -8.46
CA ILE A 67 0.33 -4.75 -9.50
C ILE A 67 1.62 -4.09 -9.01
N VAL A 68 1.54 -2.87 -8.45
CA VAL A 68 2.72 -2.14 -7.98
C VAL A 68 3.39 -2.87 -6.82
N ILE A 69 2.64 -3.20 -5.77
CA ILE A 69 3.16 -3.91 -4.59
C ILE A 69 3.66 -5.29 -4.97
N GLY A 70 2.90 -6.04 -5.77
CA GLY A 70 3.28 -7.37 -6.27
C GLY A 70 4.57 -7.34 -7.07
N SER A 71 4.75 -6.35 -7.94
CA SER A 71 5.99 -6.17 -8.72
C SER A 71 7.20 -5.91 -7.82
N ILE A 72 7.07 -5.04 -6.81
CA ILE A 72 8.13 -4.75 -5.84
C ILE A 72 8.51 -6.01 -5.06
N LEU A 73 7.53 -6.72 -4.51
CA LEU A 73 7.75 -7.96 -3.76
C LEU A 73 8.40 -9.05 -4.62
N LEU A 74 7.98 -9.18 -5.89
CA LEU A 74 8.56 -10.13 -6.83
C LEU A 74 10.04 -9.83 -7.12
N VAL A 75 10.40 -8.56 -7.32
CA VAL A 75 11.80 -8.15 -7.52
C VAL A 75 12.64 -8.41 -6.26
N ILE A 76 12.16 -8.00 -5.09
CA ILE A 76 12.88 -8.19 -3.82
C ILE A 76 13.07 -9.67 -3.50
N GLY A 77 12.01 -10.47 -3.63
CA GLY A 77 12.05 -11.91 -3.44
C GLY A 77 13.02 -12.60 -4.40
N PHE A 78 13.04 -12.20 -5.67
CA PHE A 78 14.00 -12.71 -6.65
C PHE A 78 15.45 -12.39 -6.26
N LEU A 79 15.74 -11.14 -5.90
CA LEU A 79 17.09 -10.72 -5.48
C LEU A 79 17.55 -11.48 -4.24
N GLY A 80 16.67 -11.64 -3.24
CA GLY A 80 16.96 -12.36 -2.00
C GLY A 80 17.21 -13.86 -2.24
N CYS A 81 16.33 -14.54 -2.97
CA CYS A 81 16.50 -15.97 -3.29
C CYS A 81 17.73 -16.23 -4.15
N TYR A 82 17.83 -15.52 -5.28
CA TYR A 82 18.86 -15.78 -6.27
C TYR A 82 20.23 -15.33 -5.75
N GLY A 83 20.29 -14.22 -5.02
CA GLY A 83 21.51 -13.77 -4.34
C GLY A 83 22.02 -14.81 -3.34
N ALA A 84 21.16 -15.30 -2.46
CA ALA A 84 21.54 -16.32 -1.48
C ALA A 84 21.94 -17.64 -2.17
N GLN A 85 21.18 -18.11 -3.16
CA GLN A 85 21.47 -19.38 -3.84
C GLN A 85 22.79 -19.34 -4.63
N LYS A 86 23.00 -18.28 -5.41
CA LYS A 86 24.20 -18.10 -6.24
C LYS A 86 25.42 -17.62 -5.46
N GLU A 87 25.28 -17.36 -4.17
CA GLU A 87 26.37 -16.81 -3.35
C GLU A 87 26.98 -15.54 -4.00
N SER A 88 26.12 -14.72 -4.60
CA SER A 88 26.54 -13.52 -5.34
C SER A 88 26.51 -12.30 -4.44
N LYS A 89 27.70 -11.79 -4.09
CA LYS A 89 27.87 -10.57 -3.30
C LYS A 89 27.12 -9.38 -3.86
N CYS A 90 27.12 -9.21 -5.18
CA CYS A 90 26.43 -8.11 -5.85
C CYS A 90 24.90 -8.18 -5.64
N LEU A 91 24.31 -9.37 -5.80
CA LEU A 91 22.87 -9.57 -5.60
C LEU A 91 22.45 -9.38 -4.13
N LEU A 92 23.27 -9.86 -3.18
CA LEU A 92 23.05 -9.62 -1.74
C LEU A 92 23.10 -8.14 -1.38
N MET A 93 24.07 -7.41 -1.95
CA MET A 93 24.17 -5.96 -1.74
C MET A 93 22.99 -5.21 -2.35
N MET A 94 22.55 -5.58 -3.56
CA MET A 94 21.35 -4.98 -4.16
C MET A 94 20.10 -5.25 -3.31
N PHE A 95 19.91 -6.49 -2.84
CA PHE A 95 18.84 -6.83 -1.91
C PHE A 95 18.90 -5.97 -0.64
N PHE A 96 20.06 -5.88 0.00
CA PHE A 96 20.28 -5.04 1.18
C PHE A 96 19.96 -3.56 0.91
N SER A 97 20.45 -3.00 -0.20
CA SER A 97 20.22 -1.60 -0.54
C SER A 97 18.76 -1.29 -0.80
N VAL A 98 18.03 -2.18 -1.49
CA VAL A 98 16.58 -1.98 -1.74
C VAL A 98 15.80 -2.02 -0.42
N VAL A 99 16.05 -3.02 0.44
CA VAL A 99 15.37 -3.11 1.75
C VAL A 99 15.73 -1.91 2.64
N LEU A 100 16.98 -1.44 2.62
CA LEU A 100 17.39 -0.25 3.37
C LEU A 100 16.66 1.02 2.90
N ILE A 101 16.47 1.19 1.59
CA ILE A 101 15.73 2.34 1.04
C ILE A 101 14.27 2.29 1.50
N ILE A 102 13.65 1.11 1.48
CA ILE A 102 12.27 0.92 1.96
C ILE A 102 12.18 1.25 3.45
N PHE A 103 13.07 0.69 4.27
CA PHE A 103 13.10 0.98 5.70
C PHE A 103 13.24 2.48 6.01
N ILE A 104 14.13 3.19 5.30
CA ILE A 104 14.27 4.65 5.46
C ILE A 104 12.99 5.38 5.04
N ALA A 105 12.38 4.97 3.93
CA ALA A 105 11.12 5.56 3.45
C ALA A 105 9.97 5.32 4.45
N GLU A 106 9.88 4.14 5.06
CA GLU A 106 8.89 3.82 6.09
C GLU A 106 9.05 4.70 7.33
N ILE A 107 10.28 4.85 7.84
CA ILE A 107 10.56 5.73 8.98
C ILE A 107 10.24 7.19 8.64
N ALA A 108 10.63 7.66 7.44
CA ALA A 108 10.33 9.02 7.00
C ALA A 108 8.81 9.25 6.90
N ALA A 109 8.08 8.30 6.30
CA ALA A 109 6.63 8.37 6.18
C ALA A 109 5.95 8.37 7.57
N ALA A 110 6.39 7.51 8.49
CA ALA A 110 5.87 7.45 9.85
C ALA A 110 6.11 8.77 10.62
N VAL A 111 7.31 9.36 10.51
CA VAL A 111 7.63 10.65 11.13
C VAL A 111 6.76 11.76 10.54
N VAL A 112 6.62 11.83 9.21
CA VAL A 112 5.77 12.83 8.56
C VAL A 112 4.30 12.67 8.98
N ALA A 113 3.78 11.45 8.96
CA ALA A 113 2.38 11.18 9.28
C ALA A 113 2.03 11.42 10.76
N LEU A 114 2.90 11.06 11.70
CA LEU A 114 2.60 11.11 13.13
C LEU A 114 3.09 12.37 13.84
N VAL A 115 4.22 12.93 13.43
CA VAL A 115 4.83 14.11 14.07
C VAL A 115 4.49 15.39 13.32
N TYR A 116 4.55 15.36 11.99
CA TYR A 116 4.31 16.52 11.13
C TYR A 116 2.96 16.44 10.43
N THR A 117 1.88 16.21 11.19
CA THR A 117 0.52 16.03 10.63
C THR A 117 0.11 17.17 9.69
N GLY A 118 0.41 18.43 10.02
CA GLY A 118 0.10 19.55 9.13
C GLY A 118 0.91 19.56 7.82
N LEU A 119 2.15 19.05 7.84
CA LEU A 119 2.92 18.85 6.61
C LEU A 119 2.33 17.71 5.78
N ALA A 120 1.95 16.59 6.42
CA ALA A 120 1.29 15.48 5.77
C ALA A 120 -0.02 15.92 5.08
N GLU A 121 -0.84 16.71 5.79
CA GLU A 121 -2.07 17.31 5.25
C GLU A 121 -1.78 18.18 4.03
N THR A 122 -0.77 19.04 4.12
CA THR A 122 -0.39 19.95 3.03
C THR A 122 0.08 19.18 1.79
N LEU A 123 0.93 18.18 1.98
CA LEU A 123 1.46 17.35 0.88
C LEU A 123 0.35 16.53 0.22
N LEU A 124 -0.53 15.92 1.02
CA LEU A 124 -1.67 15.16 0.50
C LEU A 124 -2.69 16.07 -0.18
N THR A 125 -2.98 17.24 0.38
CA THR A 125 -3.87 18.23 -0.23
C THR A 125 -3.33 18.68 -1.58
N ALA A 126 -2.03 18.96 -1.68
CA ALA A 126 -1.40 19.34 -2.94
C ALA A 126 -1.41 18.21 -3.98
N ALA A 127 -1.39 16.94 -3.56
CA ALA A 127 -1.38 15.80 -4.46
C ALA A 127 -2.79 15.35 -4.87
N VAL A 128 -3.73 15.25 -3.91
CA VAL A 128 -5.02 14.58 -4.08
C VAL A 128 -6.11 15.57 -4.49
N THR A 129 -6.24 16.74 -3.87
CA THR A 129 -7.33 17.68 -4.19
C THR A 129 -7.35 18.07 -5.68
N PRO A 130 -6.22 18.33 -6.36
CA PRO A 130 -6.22 18.57 -7.81
C PRO A 130 -6.70 17.35 -8.61
N LEU A 131 -6.29 16.14 -8.21
CA LEU A 131 -6.74 14.90 -8.85
C LEU A 131 -8.26 14.73 -8.72
N LEU A 132 -8.84 15.02 -7.56
CA LEU A 132 -10.29 14.96 -7.36
C LEU A 132 -11.00 15.99 -8.22
N LYS A 133 -10.53 17.23 -8.24
CA LYS A 133 -11.12 18.28 -9.07
C LYS A 133 -11.04 17.99 -10.56
N GLU A 134 -9.96 17.39 -11.04
CA GLU A 134 -9.77 17.14 -12.46
C GLU A 134 -10.45 15.84 -12.93
N LYS A 135 -10.39 14.78 -12.10
CA LYS A 135 -10.71 13.41 -12.54
C LYS A 135 -11.97 12.85 -11.90
N TYR A 136 -12.46 13.35 -10.77
CA TYR A 136 -13.62 12.76 -10.10
C TYR A 136 -14.90 12.95 -10.93
N GLY A 137 -15.56 11.84 -11.28
CA GLY A 137 -16.69 11.76 -12.20
C GLY A 137 -16.32 11.62 -13.68
N ALA A 138 -15.05 11.77 -14.05
CA ALA A 138 -14.55 11.51 -15.41
C ALA A 138 -13.74 10.22 -15.50
N ASP A 139 -12.87 9.99 -14.52
CA ASP A 139 -12.14 8.74 -14.33
C ASP A 139 -12.96 7.84 -13.40
N GLU A 140 -13.59 6.83 -14.00
CA GLU A 140 -14.47 5.89 -13.28
C GLU A 140 -13.69 5.17 -12.17
N SER A 141 -12.42 4.91 -12.42
CA SER A 141 -11.51 4.19 -11.55
C SER A 141 -11.26 5.02 -10.26
N LEU A 142 -10.84 6.28 -10.41
CA LEU A 142 -10.59 7.19 -9.29
C LEU A 142 -11.88 7.49 -8.52
N THR A 143 -13.00 7.64 -9.24
CA THR A 143 -14.31 7.91 -8.64
C THR A 143 -14.75 6.78 -7.71
N GLN A 144 -14.56 5.52 -8.12
CA GLN A 144 -14.93 4.36 -7.32
C GLN A 144 -14.04 4.17 -6.10
N ILE A 145 -12.72 4.30 -6.23
CA ILE A 145 -11.80 4.23 -5.08
C ILE A 145 -12.27 5.21 -4.00
N TRP A 146 -12.57 6.44 -4.41
CA TRP A 146 -12.98 7.47 -3.46
C TRP A 146 -14.37 7.26 -2.89
N ASN A 147 -15.32 6.75 -3.66
CA ASN A 147 -16.63 6.37 -3.11
C ASN A 147 -16.50 5.30 -2.01
N VAL A 148 -15.66 4.30 -2.24
CA VAL A 148 -15.40 3.24 -1.26
C VAL A 148 -14.67 3.79 -0.06
N THR A 149 -13.60 4.55 -0.25
CA THR A 149 -12.87 5.16 0.88
C THR A 149 -13.79 6.02 1.74
N MET A 150 -14.60 6.88 1.12
CA MET A 150 -15.54 7.74 1.84
C MET A 150 -16.59 6.93 2.62
N ARG A 151 -17.07 5.80 2.08
CA ARG A 151 -18.03 4.92 2.76
C ARG A 151 -17.41 4.11 3.89
N GLU A 152 -16.27 3.48 3.65
CA GLU A 152 -15.59 2.61 4.63
C GLU A 152 -14.97 3.40 5.78
N VAL A 153 -14.51 4.63 5.51
CA VAL A 153 -13.88 5.50 6.50
C VAL A 153 -14.88 6.53 7.05
N HIS A 154 -16.13 6.55 6.54
CA HIS A 154 -17.18 7.50 6.96
C HIS A 154 -16.74 8.97 6.90
N CYS A 155 -16.15 9.37 5.77
CA CYS A 155 -15.58 10.70 5.55
C CYS A 155 -15.98 11.26 4.18
N CYS A 156 -15.69 12.54 3.93
CA CYS A 156 -15.99 13.19 2.65
C CYS A 156 -14.85 14.07 2.14
N GLY A 157 -14.45 13.83 0.89
CA GLY A 157 -13.30 14.50 0.28
C GLY A 157 -12.00 14.16 0.98
N LEU A 158 -10.91 14.85 0.64
CA LEU A 158 -9.68 14.71 1.43
C LEU A 158 -9.80 15.54 2.73
N ASN A 159 -10.22 16.80 2.57
CA ASN A 159 -10.38 17.77 3.63
C ASN A 159 -11.86 18.04 3.91
N ASN A 160 -12.70 18.16 2.87
CA ASN A 160 -14.15 18.31 2.96
C ASN A 160 -14.83 18.14 1.58
N TYR A 161 -16.15 18.31 1.53
CA TYR A 161 -16.95 18.21 0.30
C TYR A 161 -16.53 19.18 -0.81
N THR A 162 -15.94 20.34 -0.49
CA THR A 162 -15.53 21.35 -1.48
C THR A 162 -14.34 20.90 -2.34
N ASP A 163 -13.66 19.82 -1.96
CA ASP A 163 -12.66 19.17 -2.81
C ASP A 163 -13.26 18.67 -4.13
N PHE A 164 -14.56 18.40 -4.18
CA PHE A 164 -15.28 18.02 -5.40
C PHE A 164 -15.90 19.19 -6.15
N THR A 165 -15.91 20.41 -5.60
CA THR A 165 -16.49 21.58 -6.28
C THR A 165 -15.73 21.86 -7.57
N GLY A 166 -16.47 21.92 -8.68
CA GLY A 166 -15.91 22.11 -10.02
C GLY A 166 -15.40 20.83 -10.69
N SER A 167 -15.50 19.67 -10.04
CA SER A 167 -15.20 18.38 -10.66
C SER A 167 -16.17 18.04 -11.79
N PRO A 168 -15.77 17.15 -12.74
CA PRO A 168 -16.68 16.60 -13.74
C PRO A 168 -18.00 16.07 -13.15
N TRP A 169 -17.95 15.41 -11.99
CA TRP A 169 -19.14 14.98 -11.24
C TRP A 169 -20.05 16.15 -10.88
N TYR A 170 -19.53 17.14 -10.14
CA TYR A 170 -20.31 18.29 -9.69
C TYR A 170 -20.84 19.11 -10.88
N ASN A 171 -20.05 19.25 -11.94
CA ASN A 171 -20.46 20.00 -13.12
C ASN A 171 -21.66 19.35 -13.84
N LYS A 172 -21.72 18.02 -13.87
CA LYS A 172 -22.77 17.22 -14.51
C LYS A 172 -24.00 17.06 -13.62
N GLU A 173 -23.81 16.61 -12.38
CA GLU A 173 -24.90 16.22 -11.48
C GLU A 173 -25.37 17.36 -10.56
N LYS A 174 -24.63 18.47 -10.49
CA LYS A 174 -24.90 19.63 -9.59
C LYS A 174 -25.09 19.23 -8.12
N THR A 175 -24.47 18.12 -7.73
CA THR A 175 -24.55 17.50 -6.40
C THR A 175 -23.18 16.96 -6.00
N TYR A 176 -22.99 16.69 -4.71
CA TYR A 176 -21.83 16.02 -4.16
C TYR A 176 -22.09 14.51 -4.01
N PRO A 177 -21.05 13.70 -3.81
CA PRO A 177 -21.20 12.26 -3.58
C PRO A 177 -22.05 11.96 -2.34
N GLU A 178 -22.84 10.88 -2.37
CA GLU A 178 -23.74 10.48 -1.25
C GLU A 178 -23.08 10.47 0.15
N PRO A 179 -21.84 9.95 0.32
CA PRO A 179 -21.20 9.93 1.64
C PRO A 179 -21.01 11.32 2.26
N CYS A 180 -20.96 12.37 1.43
CA CYS A 180 -20.82 13.75 1.88
C CYS A 180 -22.09 14.33 2.52
N CYS A 181 -23.23 13.65 2.38
CA CYS A 181 -24.50 14.04 2.99
C CYS A 181 -25.08 12.94 3.88
N LYS A 182 -24.24 12.08 4.50
CA LYS A 182 -24.70 10.96 5.34
C LYS A 182 -25.71 10.06 4.60
N ASP A 183 -25.42 9.78 3.33
CA ASP A 183 -26.24 8.98 2.42
C ASP A 183 -27.62 9.59 2.10
N GLN A 184 -27.82 10.89 2.35
CA GLN A 184 -29.02 11.62 1.94
C GLN A 184 -28.88 12.18 0.52
N GLN A 185 -29.97 12.12 -0.24
CA GLN A 185 -30.07 12.64 -1.61
C GLN A 185 -31.28 13.56 -1.81
N PRO A 186 -31.19 14.58 -2.70
CA PRO A 186 -29.98 15.01 -3.42
C PRO A 186 -28.99 15.75 -2.51
N CYS A 187 -27.70 15.44 -2.65
CA CYS A 187 -26.63 16.05 -1.85
C CYS A 187 -26.22 17.41 -2.44
N ASN A 188 -27.03 18.43 -2.18
CA ASN A 188 -26.79 19.81 -2.64
C ASN A 188 -25.80 20.56 -1.73
N ASP A 189 -25.33 21.74 -2.13
CA ASP A 189 -24.40 22.57 -1.36
C ASP A 189 -24.86 22.85 0.09
N THR A 190 -26.14 23.17 0.30
CA THR A 190 -26.68 23.42 1.65
C THR A 190 -26.64 22.17 2.52
N LEU A 191 -27.02 21.01 1.96
CA LEU A 191 -27.07 19.76 2.70
C LEU A 191 -25.66 19.24 3.02
N ALA A 192 -24.71 19.39 2.08
CA ALA A 192 -23.31 19.03 2.30
C ALA A 192 -22.67 19.90 3.39
N ALA A 193 -22.98 21.21 3.41
CA ALA A 193 -22.54 22.12 4.45
C ALA A 193 -23.19 21.83 5.81
N GLU A 194 -24.49 21.52 5.86
CA GLU A 194 -25.21 21.17 7.09
C GLU A 194 -24.84 19.80 7.66
N SER A 195 -24.47 18.85 6.79
CA SER A 195 -24.09 17.50 7.20
C SER A 195 -22.76 17.45 7.95
N ASP A 196 -21.87 18.41 7.65
CA ASP A 196 -20.55 18.62 8.29
C ASP A 196 -19.76 17.31 8.45
N VAL A 197 -19.68 16.53 7.37
CA VAL A 197 -18.96 15.26 7.33
C VAL A 197 -17.45 15.55 7.33
N PRO A 198 -16.65 14.94 8.23
CA PRO A 198 -15.22 15.20 8.32
C PRO A 198 -14.46 14.75 7.07
N GLY A 199 -13.35 15.44 6.77
CA GLY A 199 -12.43 15.05 5.70
C GLY A 199 -11.73 13.72 5.99
N CYS A 200 -11.47 12.95 4.93
CA CYS A 200 -10.85 11.64 5.07
C CYS A 200 -9.44 11.69 5.67
N PHE A 201 -8.68 12.76 5.47
CA PHE A 201 -7.35 12.90 6.09
C PHE A 201 -7.43 12.83 7.62
N TYR A 202 -8.32 13.62 8.22
CA TYR A 202 -8.49 13.68 9.67
C TYR A 202 -9.07 12.38 10.21
N GLN A 203 -10.07 11.82 9.53
CA GLN A 203 -10.73 10.58 9.94
C GLN A 203 -9.76 9.39 9.94
N ILE A 204 -8.92 9.25 8.90
CA ILE A 204 -7.87 8.21 8.85
C ILE A 204 -6.86 8.40 9.98
N LEU A 205 -6.42 9.62 10.24
CA LEU A 205 -5.49 9.89 11.34
C LEU A 205 -6.10 9.55 12.71
N GLU A 206 -7.38 9.83 12.91
CA GLU A 206 -8.10 9.48 14.13
C GLU A 206 -8.24 7.96 14.28
N GLU A 207 -8.54 7.24 13.20
CA GLU A 207 -8.56 5.78 13.18
C GLU A 207 -7.20 5.17 13.52
N ILE A 208 -6.11 5.71 12.97
CA ILE A 208 -4.74 5.29 13.29
C ILE A 208 -4.42 5.53 14.77
N LYS A 209 -4.84 6.67 15.34
CA LYS A 209 -4.62 6.99 16.76
C LYS A 209 -5.45 6.09 17.67
N THR A 210 -6.70 5.82 17.29
CA THR A 210 -7.62 4.96 18.04
C THR A 210 -7.13 3.52 18.04
N ASN A 211 -6.64 3.04 16.91
CA ASN A 211 -6.10 1.69 16.73
C ASN A 211 -4.56 1.63 16.80
N ALA A 212 -3.93 2.57 17.50
CA ALA A 212 -2.47 2.74 17.50
C ALA A 212 -1.71 1.48 17.94
N GLY A 213 -2.30 0.66 18.82
CA GLY A 213 -1.70 -0.60 19.24
C GLY A 213 -1.56 -1.62 18.10
N VAL A 214 -2.61 -1.78 17.29
CA VAL A 214 -2.60 -2.73 16.16
C VAL A 214 -1.72 -2.20 15.04
N VAL A 215 -1.91 -0.93 14.65
CA VAL A 215 -1.12 -0.30 13.58
C VAL A 215 0.36 -0.27 13.95
N GLY A 216 0.69 0.13 15.17
CA GLY A 216 2.05 0.14 15.68
C GLY A 216 2.67 -1.25 15.75
N GLY A 217 1.89 -2.27 16.14
CA GLY A 217 2.35 -3.67 16.15
C GLY A 217 2.68 -4.20 14.76
N VAL A 218 1.83 -3.92 13.76
CA VAL A 218 2.10 -4.29 12.36
C VAL A 218 3.35 -3.59 11.84
N ALA A 219 3.47 -2.27 12.05
CA ALA A 219 4.62 -1.49 11.62
C ALA A 219 5.93 -1.97 12.28
N ALA A 220 5.91 -2.25 13.58
CA ALA A 220 7.07 -2.79 14.28
C ALA A 220 7.47 -4.19 13.79
N GLY A 221 6.48 -5.02 13.44
CA GLY A 221 6.71 -6.34 12.84
C GLY A 221 7.40 -6.27 11.48
N ILE A 222 6.93 -5.38 10.60
CA ILE A 222 7.54 -5.12 9.29
C ILE A 222 8.99 -4.65 9.47
N ALA A 223 9.20 -3.60 10.28
CA ALA A 223 10.53 -3.07 10.59
C ALA A 223 11.49 -4.15 11.13
N ALA A 224 11.01 -5.02 12.03
CA ALA A 224 11.81 -6.12 12.56
C ALA A 224 12.21 -7.14 11.49
N LEU A 225 11.30 -7.49 10.57
CA LEU A 225 11.58 -8.38 9.46
C LEU A 225 12.59 -7.78 8.48
N GLU A 226 12.47 -6.49 8.16
CA GLU A 226 13.42 -5.78 7.32
C GLU A 226 14.82 -5.77 7.93
N ILE A 227 14.94 -5.37 9.21
CA ILE A 227 16.23 -5.38 9.92
C ILE A 227 16.84 -6.79 9.96
N ALA A 228 16.03 -7.82 10.25
CA ALA A 228 16.50 -9.20 10.28
C ALA A 228 17.00 -9.65 8.89
N SER A 229 16.29 -9.31 7.83
CA SER A 229 16.69 -9.64 6.45
C SER A 229 17.98 -8.93 6.03
N MET A 230 18.14 -7.66 6.39
CA MET A 230 19.36 -6.88 6.15
C MET A 230 20.54 -7.48 6.91
N ALA A 231 20.35 -7.84 8.19
CA ALA A 231 21.38 -8.46 9.01
C ALA A 231 21.82 -9.83 8.43
N VAL A 232 20.87 -10.65 7.98
CA VAL A 232 21.17 -11.94 7.33
C VAL A 232 21.89 -11.74 6.00
N SER A 233 21.46 -10.79 5.17
CA SER A 233 22.14 -10.47 3.91
C SER A 233 23.59 -10.06 4.16
N MET A 234 23.83 -9.16 5.13
CA MET A 234 25.17 -8.72 5.47
C MET A 234 26.03 -9.84 6.06
N TYR A 235 25.45 -10.70 6.91
CA TYR A 235 26.15 -11.87 7.45
C TYR A 235 26.62 -12.81 6.32
N LEU A 236 25.73 -13.12 5.36
CA LEU A 236 26.09 -13.95 4.22
C LEU A 236 27.14 -13.25 3.34
N TYR A 237 27.01 -11.95 3.09
CA TYR A 237 28.00 -11.18 2.34
C TYR A 237 29.40 -11.29 2.94
N CYS A 238 29.55 -11.04 4.25
CA CYS A 238 30.83 -11.14 4.94
C CYS A 238 31.40 -12.56 4.90
N LYS A 239 30.55 -13.59 5.05
CA LYS A 239 30.99 -14.99 4.97
C LYS A 239 31.44 -15.40 3.58
N LEU A 240 30.88 -14.80 2.53
CA LEU A 240 31.33 -14.99 1.15
C LEU A 240 32.61 -14.21 0.85
N ASP A 241 32.95 -13.21 1.65
CA ASP A 241 34.21 -12.46 1.55
C ASP A 241 35.40 -13.18 2.19
N GLU A 242 35.11 -13.99 3.22
CA GLU A 242 36.10 -14.86 3.86
C GLU A 242 36.44 -16.14 3.06
N LYS A 243 35.67 -16.47 2.02
CA LYS A 243 35.91 -17.62 1.12
C LYS A 243 36.85 -17.23 -0.02
#